data_AF-X0S117-F1
#
_entry.id   AF-X0S117-F1
#
_cell.length_a   1.000
_cell.length_b   1.000
_cell.length_c   1.000
_cell.angle_alpha   90.00
_cell.angle_beta   90.00
_cell.angle_gamma   90.00
#
_symmetry.space_group_name_H-M   'P 1'
#
loop_
_entity.id
_entity.type
_entity.pdbx_description
1 polymer ?
#
loop_
_entity_poly.entity_id
_entity_poly.type
_entity_poly.pdbx_seq_one_letter_code
_entity_poly.pdbx_strand_id
1 'polypeptide(L)'
;MIAASDGKEEAVDQFEPKIIAFLCNWCTYTGADLAGTSRLQYPPNVRIVRLMCTGAVDTIYVLKALMEGADGVLIGGCHPGDCHYQHGNYKARRRVAILKEIL
;
A
#
# COMPACT_ATOMS: atom_id res chain seq x y z
N MET A 1 -1.40 -15.70 44.95
CA MET A 1 -0.68 -14.56 44.36
C MET A 1 -0.02 -15.06 43.08
N ILE A 2 -0.39 -14.70 41.86
CA ILE A 2 -1.32 -13.72 41.28
C ILE A 2 -1.94 -14.45 40.07
N ALA A 3 -3.24 -14.27 39.88
CA ALA A 3 -4.03 -14.95 38.87
C ALA A 3 -3.53 -14.65 37.46
N ALA A 4 -3.47 -15.68 36.63
CA ALA A 4 -3.57 -15.55 35.18
C ALA A 4 -4.96 -14.95 34.89
N SER A 5 -5.00 -13.65 34.60
CA SER A 5 -6.23 -12.99 34.18
C SER A 5 -6.40 -13.20 32.69
N ASP A 6 -7.27 -14.14 32.37
CA ASP A 6 -8.00 -14.25 31.11
C ASP A 6 -8.39 -12.86 30.58
N GLY A 7 -7.64 -12.38 29.60
CA GLY A 7 -8.00 -11.21 28.79
C GLY A 7 -8.67 -11.68 27.51
N LYS A 8 -9.93 -12.11 27.59
CA LYS A 8 -10.79 -12.22 26.40
C LYS A 8 -11.01 -10.81 25.85
N GLU A 9 -10.29 -10.46 24.80
CA GLU A 9 -10.57 -9.26 24.02
C GLU A 9 -11.85 -9.52 23.22
N GLU A 10 -12.89 -8.74 23.49
CA GLU A 10 -14.24 -8.89 22.94
C GLU A 10 -14.19 -8.86 21.40
N ALA A 11 -14.86 -9.83 20.78
CA ALA A 11 -15.05 -9.89 19.34
C ALA A 11 -15.99 -8.77 18.88
N VAL A 12 -15.45 -7.55 18.76
CA VAL A 12 -15.87 -6.64 17.68
C VAL A 12 -15.66 -7.44 16.41
N ASP A 13 -16.65 -7.53 15.53
CA ASP A 13 -16.47 -8.15 14.21
C ASP A 13 -15.18 -7.57 13.60
N GLN A 14 -14.08 -8.35 13.62
CA GLN A 14 -12.72 -7.79 13.51
C GLN A 14 -12.50 -7.41 12.05
N PHE A 15 -12.84 -6.17 11.71
CA PHE A 15 -12.66 -5.62 10.38
C PHE A 15 -11.18 -5.66 10.00
N GLU A 16 -10.83 -6.57 9.08
CA GLU A 16 -9.50 -6.67 8.49
C GLU A 16 -9.49 -5.91 7.14
N PRO A 17 -8.86 -4.72 7.06
CA PRO A 17 -8.97 -3.89 5.87
C PRO A 17 -8.22 -4.52 4.70
N LYS A 18 -8.89 -4.65 3.55
CA LYS A 18 -8.29 -5.14 2.31
C LYS A 18 -7.56 -4.01 1.61
N ILE A 19 -6.22 -4.05 1.63
CA ILE A 19 -5.39 -3.00 1.04
C ILE A 19 -4.77 -3.50 -0.27
N ILE A 20 -4.97 -2.76 -1.36
CA ILE A 20 -4.27 -2.98 -2.62
C ILE A 20 -3.08 -2.02 -2.72
N ALA A 21 -1.87 -2.55 -2.91
CA ALA A 21 -0.64 -1.76 -2.94
C ALA A 21 0.01 -1.77 -4.34
N PHE A 22 0.01 -0.62 -5.01
CA PHE A 22 0.76 -0.43 -6.27
C PHE A 22 2.19 -0.01 -5.96
N LEU A 23 3.15 -0.91 -6.15
CA LEU A 23 4.55 -0.68 -5.80
C LEU A 23 5.43 -0.61 -7.05
N CYS A 24 6.30 0.41 -7.13
CA CYS A 24 7.33 0.45 -8.17
C CYS A 24 8.39 -0.62 -7.93
N ASN A 25 8.84 -1.24 -9.01
CA ASN A 25 9.83 -2.32 -9.01
C ASN A 25 11.16 -1.91 -8.37
N TRP A 26 11.61 -0.66 -8.62
CA TRP A 26 12.99 -0.25 -8.36
C TRP A 26 13.28 0.16 -6.92
N CYS A 27 12.30 0.69 -6.21
CA CYS A 27 12.52 1.22 -4.85
C CYS A 27 11.58 0.54 -3.86
N THR A 28 10.27 0.73 -4.00
CA THR A 28 9.32 0.29 -2.98
C THR A 28 9.11 -1.22 -2.96
N TYR A 29 9.08 -1.87 -4.14
CA TYR A 29 8.99 -3.33 -4.19
C TYR A 29 10.24 -3.98 -3.60
N THR A 30 11.43 -3.44 -3.89
CA THR A 30 12.68 -3.84 -3.23
C THR A 30 12.63 -3.62 -1.72
N GLY A 31 12.00 -2.54 -1.25
CA GLY A 31 11.76 -2.31 0.18
C GLY A 31 10.83 -3.37 0.80
N ALA A 32 9.80 -3.81 0.08
CA ALA A 32 8.93 -4.90 0.50
C ALA A 32 9.69 -6.25 0.54
N ASP A 33 10.53 -6.53 -0.46
CA ASP A 33 11.40 -7.70 -0.48
C ASP A 33 12.40 -7.67 0.70
N LEU A 34 12.96 -6.50 1.01
CA LEU A 34 13.86 -6.31 2.16
C LEU A 34 13.15 -6.54 3.49
N ALA A 35 11.90 -6.10 3.63
CA ALA A 35 11.09 -6.39 4.81
C ALA A 35 10.90 -7.91 4.99
N GLY A 36 10.67 -8.63 3.89
CA GLY A 36 10.59 -10.10 3.87
C GLY A 36 11.89 -10.79 4.27
N THR A 37 13.02 -10.41 3.66
CA THR A 37 14.33 -11.00 3.99
C THR A 37 14.80 -10.66 5.41
N SER A 38 14.40 -9.49 5.92
CA SER A 38 14.64 -9.05 7.30
C SER A 38 13.67 -9.64 8.32
N ARG A 39 12.71 -10.46 7.87
CA ARG A 39 11.70 -11.13 8.71
C ARG A 39 10.84 -10.14 9.52
N LEU A 40 10.66 -8.93 9.01
CA LEU A 40 9.80 -7.93 9.64
C LEU A 40 8.34 -8.37 9.50
N GLN A 41 7.68 -8.58 10.64
CA GLN A 41 6.27 -8.94 10.66
C GLN A 41 5.42 -7.69 10.43
N TYR A 42 4.41 -7.84 9.59
CA TYR A 42 3.38 -6.84 9.33
C TYR A 42 2.06 -7.56 9.09
N PRO A 43 0.91 -6.89 9.24
CA PRO A 43 -0.39 -7.50 9.01
C PRO A 43 -0.53 -8.06 7.57
N PRO A 44 -1.12 -9.25 7.37
CA PRO A 44 -1.18 -9.93 6.07
C PRO A 44 -2.25 -9.37 5.12
N ASN A 45 -2.78 -8.18 5.39
CA ASN A 45 -3.96 -7.62 4.76
C ASN A 45 -3.64 -6.76 3.51
N VAL A 46 -2.37 -6.68 3.13
CA VAL A 46 -1.88 -5.94 1.95
C VAL A 46 -1.59 -6.90 0.79
N ARG A 47 -2.15 -6.62 -0.38
CA ARG A 47 -1.86 -7.34 -1.63
C ARG A 47 -1.12 -6.44 -2.60
N ILE A 48 0.08 -6.84 -3.00
CA ILE A 48 0.98 -6.03 -3.83
C ILE A 48 0.71 -6.28 -5.32
N VAL A 49 0.50 -5.20 -6.06
CA VAL A 49 0.52 -5.14 -7.52
C VAL A 49 1.84 -4.49 -7.94
N ARG A 50 2.73 -5.29 -8.55
CA ARG A 50 4.04 -4.81 -9.00
C ARG A 50 3.92 -4.06 -10.33
N LEU A 51 4.51 -2.87 -10.38
CA LEU A 51 4.61 -2.04 -11.58
C LEU A 51 6.07 -1.66 -11.81
N MET A 52 6.47 -1.36 -13.05
CA MET A 52 7.82 -0.85 -13.29
C MET A 52 8.04 0.55 -12.68
N CYS A 53 7.01 1.40 -12.68
CA CYS A 53 7.08 2.76 -12.16
C CYS A 53 5.72 3.19 -11.61
N THR A 54 5.69 4.03 -10.57
CA THR A 54 4.43 4.65 -10.12
C THR A 54 3.82 5.56 -11.18
N GLY A 55 4.59 6.06 -12.15
CA GLY A 55 4.06 6.80 -13.29
C GLY A 55 3.08 6.02 -14.16
N ALA A 56 3.09 4.68 -14.07
CA ALA A 56 2.13 3.80 -14.74
C ALA A 56 0.81 3.65 -13.98
N VAL A 57 0.73 4.14 -12.73
CA VAL A 57 -0.53 4.17 -11.99
C VAL A 57 -1.44 5.22 -12.62
N ASP A 58 -2.54 4.73 -13.19
CA ASP A 58 -3.68 5.52 -13.59
C ASP A 58 -4.69 5.61 -12.44
N THR A 59 -5.38 6.74 -12.32
CA THR A 59 -6.46 6.95 -11.35
C THR A 59 -7.59 5.94 -11.51
N ILE A 60 -7.83 5.46 -12.74
CA ILE A 60 -8.84 4.43 -13.02
C ILE A 60 -8.54 3.14 -12.25
N TYR A 61 -7.27 2.73 -12.12
CA TYR A 61 -6.92 1.51 -11.37
C TYR A 61 -7.15 1.67 -9.86
N VAL A 62 -6.92 2.87 -9.34
CA VAL A 62 -7.20 3.19 -7.93
C VAL A 62 -8.70 3.14 -7.67
N LEU A 63 -9.50 3.80 -8.51
CA LEU A 63 -10.96 3.80 -8.42
C LEU A 63 -11.52 2.39 -8.57
N LYS A 64 -11.02 1.61 -9.52
CA LYS A 64 -11.44 0.24 -9.74
C LYS A 64 -11.19 -0.64 -8.50
N ALA A 65 -10.03 -0.51 -7.87
CA ALA A 65 -9.72 -1.24 -6.64
C ALA A 65 -10.71 -0.90 -5.52
N LEU A 66 -11.02 0.39 -5.32
CA LEU A 66 -12.00 0.83 -4.33
C LEU A 66 -13.42 0.30 -4.65
N MET A 67 -13.84 0.37 -5.91
CA MET A 67 -15.15 -0.14 -6.36
C MET A 67 -15.28 -1.66 -6.23
N GLU A 68 -14.18 -2.41 -6.27
CA GLU A 68 -14.16 -3.87 -6.08
C GLU A 68 -14.09 -4.27 -4.59
N GLY A 69 -14.19 -3.31 -3.67
CA GLY A 69 -14.25 -3.57 -2.23
C GLY A 69 -12.89 -3.60 -1.55
N ALA A 70 -11.89 -2.89 -2.09
CA ALA A 70 -10.70 -2.54 -1.32
C ALA A 70 -11.05 -1.41 -0.34
N ASP A 71 -10.67 -1.60 0.93
CA ASP A 71 -10.86 -0.60 1.99
C ASP A 71 -9.79 0.50 1.93
N GLY A 72 -8.70 0.25 1.21
CA GLY A 72 -7.64 1.23 0.99
C GLY A 72 -6.75 0.88 -0.18
N VAL A 73 -6.12 1.93 -0.75
CA VAL A 73 -5.13 1.80 -1.80
C VAL A 73 -3.84 2.47 -1.37
N LEU A 74 -2.74 1.72 -1.42
CA LEU A 74 -1.38 2.21 -1.18
C LEU A 74 -0.68 2.40 -2.53
N ILE A 75 0.00 3.53 -2.73
CA ILE A 75 0.83 3.77 -3.91
C ILE A 75 2.24 4.09 -3.43
N GLY A 76 3.18 3.20 -3.74
CA GLY A 76 4.56 3.27 -3.29
C GLY A 76 5.52 3.51 -4.43
N GLY A 77 6.22 4.65 -4.43
CA GLY A 77 7.23 5.01 -5.45
C GLY A 77 8.59 5.35 -4.86
N CYS A 78 9.58 5.51 -5.75
CA CYS A 78 10.88 6.08 -5.40
C CYS A 78 10.76 7.49 -4.82
N HIS A 79 11.74 7.87 -4.00
CA HIS A 79 11.86 9.22 -3.46
C HIS A 79 11.87 10.28 -4.60
N PRO A 80 11.29 11.48 -4.40
CA PRO A 80 11.39 12.56 -5.37
C PRO A 80 12.85 12.87 -5.73
N GLY A 81 13.21 12.75 -7.02
CA GLY A 81 14.59 12.89 -7.50
C GLY A 81 15.24 11.56 -7.90
N ASP A 82 14.87 10.46 -7.24
CA ASP A 82 15.48 9.14 -7.43
C ASP A 82 14.65 8.21 -8.32
N CYS A 83 13.75 8.76 -9.13
CA CYS A 83 12.94 7.94 -10.01
C CYS A 83 13.82 7.30 -11.09
N HIS A 84 13.78 5.98 -11.19
CA HIS A 84 14.49 5.25 -12.25
C HIS A 84 14.12 5.76 -13.67
N TYR A 85 12.87 6.20 -13.86
CA TYR A 85 12.39 6.79 -15.11
C TYR A 85 12.31 8.33 -15.04
N GLN A 86 13.17 8.94 -14.22
CA GLN A 86 13.37 10.39 -14.01
C GLN A 86 12.17 11.13 -13.38
N HIS A 87 11.00 11.09 -14.02
CA HIS A 87 9.85 11.94 -13.67
C HIS A 87 8.54 11.19 -13.42
N GLY A 88 8.56 9.85 -13.42
CA GLY A 88 7.35 9.05 -13.29
C GLY A 88 6.61 9.25 -11.95
N ASN A 89 7.35 9.31 -10.84
CA ASN A 89 6.79 9.54 -9.51
C ASN A 89 6.15 10.94 -9.36
N TYR A 90 6.71 11.98 -9.99
CA TYR A 90 6.11 13.31 -9.99
C TYR A 90 4.77 13.36 -10.72
N LYS A 91 4.65 12.65 -11.86
CA LYS A 91 3.38 12.51 -12.58
C LYS A 91 2.34 11.81 -11.72
N ALA A 92 2.71 10.71 -11.07
CA ALA A 92 1.85 9.98 -10.15
C ALA A 92 1.39 10.86 -8.97
N ARG A 93 2.30 11.62 -8.35
CA ARG A 93 2.00 12.52 -7.22
C ARG A 93 0.94 13.57 -7.59
N ARG A 94 1.04 14.17 -8.79
CA ARG A 94 0.03 15.13 -9.27
C ARG A 94 -1.34 14.49 -9.49
N ARG A 95 -1.37 13.31 -10.12
CA ARG A 95 -2.62 12.55 -10.35
C ARG A 95 -3.30 12.17 -9.03
N VAL A 96 -2.53 11.65 -8.07
CA VAL A 96 -3.04 11.26 -6.75
C VAL A 96 -3.51 12.46 -5.95
N ALA A 97 -2.83 13.62 -6.05
CA ALA A 97 -3.30 14.84 -5.40
C ALA A 97 -4.70 15.25 -5.89
N ILE A 98 -4.92 15.23 -7.21
CA ILE A 98 -6.24 15.52 -7.79
C ILE A 98 -7.26 14.45 -7.39
N LEU A 99 -6.89 13.17 -7.45
CA LEU A 99 -7.79 12.07 -7.09
C LEU A 99 -8.30 12.18 -5.64
N LYS A 100 -7.44 12.62 -4.71
CA LYS A 100 -7.82 12.81 -3.30
C LYS A 100 -8.84 13.93 -3.07
N GLU A 101 -8.95 14.89 -3.97
CA GLU A 101 -9.99 15.94 -3.88
C GLU A 101 -11.35 15.45 -4.41
N ILE A 102 -11.37 14.33 -5.16
CA ILE A 102 -12.58 13.77 -5.77
C ILE A 102 -13.21 12.66 -4.90
N LEU A 103 -12.38 11.92 -4.15
CA LEU A 103 -12.79 10.84 -3.25
C LEU A 103 -13.33 11.38 -1.92
#